data_AF-Q31DY9-F1
#
_entry.id   AF-Q31DY9-F1
#
_cell.length_a   1.000
_cell.length_b   1.000
_cell.length_c   1.000
_cell.angle_alpha   90.00
_cell.angle_beta   90.00
_cell.angle_gamma   90.00
#
_symmetry.space_group_name_H-M   'P 1'
#
loop_
_entity.id
_entity.type
_entity.pdbx_description
1 polymer ?
#
loop_
_entity_poly.entity_id
_entity_poly.type
_entity_poly.pdbx_seq_one_letter_code
_entity_poly.pdbx_strand_id
1 'polypeptide(L)'
;MELSLLIIFWYGVLHAMGPDHLTAIADFSIGKNLRKTMMVTLLFALGHGITLFLFAKLLQSIPGIQAYTDYGDVISASVILLMGMYLLYMALSDRILLNKHTHDGQEHIHISFSRTHQHRWTDMMPALSLGVLMGIGGVRGMLVTLGLVSHQEVTFGMVALFALGVMLVFISFGGVILWLNRYWLNSLANVRRVFGALGLSSIAVGAQMLWF
;
A
#
# COMPACT_ATOMS: atom_id res chain seq x y z
N MET A 1 -18.89 -24.93 -6.58
CA MET A 1 -17.43 -24.84 -6.37
C MET A 1 -16.79 -23.70 -7.13
N GLU A 2 -17.09 -23.49 -8.42
CA GLU A 2 -16.46 -22.38 -9.17
C GLU A 2 -16.95 -20.99 -8.74
N LEU A 3 -18.25 -20.85 -8.47
CA LEU A 3 -18.83 -19.58 -8.02
C LEU A 3 -18.26 -19.11 -6.66
N SER A 4 -18.02 -20.03 -5.72
CA SER A 4 -17.44 -19.69 -4.42
C SER A 4 -15.99 -19.21 -4.53
N LEU A 5 -15.20 -19.82 -5.41
CA LEU A 5 -13.82 -19.40 -5.68
C LEU A 5 -13.78 -18.02 -6.35
N LEU A 6 -14.70 -17.74 -7.27
CA LEU A 6 -14.86 -16.42 -7.88
C LEU A 6 -15.26 -15.35 -6.84
N ILE A 7 -16.18 -15.67 -5.94
CA ILE A 7 -16.58 -14.76 -4.85
C ILE A 7 -15.39 -14.46 -3.94
N ILE A 8 -14.58 -15.45 -3.58
CA ILE A 8 -13.39 -15.29 -2.74
C ILE A 8 -12.35 -14.38 -3.41
N PHE A 9 -12.12 -14.56 -4.71
CA PHE A 9 -11.29 -13.65 -5.49
C PHE A 9 -11.81 -12.21 -5.41
N TRP A 10 -13.13 -12.02 -5.52
CA TRP A 10 -13.75 -10.70 -5.44
C TRP A 10 -13.68 -10.09 -4.05
N TYR A 11 -13.76 -10.89 -2.98
CA TYR A 11 -13.47 -10.42 -1.63
C TYR A 11 -12.02 -9.97 -1.46
N GLY A 12 -11.07 -10.63 -2.14
CA GLY A 12 -9.69 -10.15 -2.22
C GLY A 12 -9.59 -8.77 -2.89
N VAL A 13 -10.31 -8.57 -3.99
CA VAL A 13 -10.43 -7.26 -4.66
C VAL A 13 -11.01 -6.21 -3.71
N LEU A 14 -12.12 -6.52 -3.03
CA LEU A 14 -12.76 -5.59 -2.09
C LEU A 14 -11.87 -5.26 -0.89
N HIS A 15 -11.15 -6.24 -0.35
CA HIS A 15 -10.19 -6.04 0.73
C HIS A 15 -9.10 -5.05 0.35
N ALA A 16 -8.52 -5.21 -0.86
CA ALA A 16 -7.46 -4.34 -1.35
C ALA A 16 -7.91 -2.91 -1.68
N MET A 17 -9.21 -2.69 -1.84
CA MET A 17 -9.79 -1.35 -2.01
C MET A 17 -9.93 -0.60 -0.68
N GLY A 18 -9.48 -1.20 0.43
CA GLY A 18 -9.36 -0.54 1.72
C GLY A 18 -8.50 0.73 1.62
N PRO A 19 -8.92 1.84 2.26
CA PRO A 19 -8.23 3.12 2.13
C PRO A 19 -6.82 3.10 2.73
N ASP A 20 -6.55 2.22 3.69
CA ASP A 20 -5.26 1.96 4.31
C ASP A 20 -4.21 1.47 3.30
N HIS A 21 -4.55 0.49 2.47
CA HIS A 21 -3.63 -0.07 1.50
C HIS A 21 -3.35 0.93 0.36
N LEU A 22 -4.41 1.59 -0.12
CA LEU A 22 -4.29 2.55 -1.21
C LEU A 22 -3.51 3.79 -0.79
N THR A 23 -3.72 4.30 0.43
CA THR A 23 -2.93 5.43 0.97
C THR A 23 -1.46 5.04 1.13
N ALA A 24 -1.15 3.86 1.68
CA ALA A 24 0.22 3.37 1.76
C ALA A 24 0.89 3.30 0.38
N ILE A 25 0.24 2.67 -0.61
CA ILE A 25 0.79 2.57 -1.97
C ILE A 25 1.01 3.96 -2.59
N ALA A 26 0.05 4.87 -2.42
CA ALA A 26 0.15 6.24 -2.92
C ALA A 26 1.34 6.99 -2.28
N ASP A 27 1.46 6.94 -0.95
CA ASP A 27 2.50 7.64 -0.19
C ASP A 27 3.91 7.20 -0.60
N PHE A 28 4.11 5.90 -0.81
CA PHE A 28 5.40 5.38 -1.24
C PHE A 28 5.65 5.50 -2.74
N SER A 29 4.67 5.87 -3.56
CA SER A 29 4.79 5.88 -5.02
C SER A 29 4.70 7.28 -5.64
N ILE A 30 4.16 8.25 -4.92
CA ILE A 30 3.96 9.60 -5.44
C ILE A 30 5.29 10.28 -5.78
N GLY A 31 5.35 10.94 -6.94
CA GLY A 31 6.53 11.66 -7.43
C GLY A 31 7.69 10.76 -7.86
N LYS A 32 7.51 9.43 -7.92
CA LYS A 32 8.52 8.48 -8.40
C LYS A 32 8.35 8.20 -9.91
N ASN A 33 9.45 7.80 -10.54
CA ASN A 33 9.44 7.40 -11.95
C ASN A 33 8.75 6.03 -12.17
N LEU A 34 8.58 5.66 -13.44
CA LEU A 34 7.89 4.42 -13.85
C LEU A 34 8.44 3.18 -13.13
N ARG A 35 9.75 2.95 -13.27
CA ARG A 35 10.43 1.78 -12.72
C ARG A 35 10.29 1.69 -11.20
N LYS A 36 10.48 2.81 -10.49
CA LYS A 36 10.40 2.83 -9.03
C LYS A 36 8.98 2.61 -8.54
N THR A 37 7.99 3.25 -9.15
CA THR A 37 6.57 3.10 -8.78
C THR A 37 6.11 1.66 -8.95
N MET A 38 6.34 1.06 -10.13
CA MET A 38 5.96 -0.33 -10.39
C MET A 38 6.66 -1.32 -9.44
N MET A 39 7.92 -1.05 -9.10
CA MET A 39 8.64 -1.93 -8.20
C MET A 39 8.15 -1.80 -6.76
N VAL A 40 7.82 -0.58 -6.30
CA VAL A 40 7.18 -0.35 -4.98
C VAL A 40 5.85 -1.08 -4.90
N THR A 41 4.97 -0.91 -5.89
CA THR A 41 3.64 -1.54 -5.90
C THR A 41 3.73 -3.05 -5.96
N LEU A 42 4.66 -3.59 -6.77
CA LEU A 42 4.89 -5.04 -6.87
C LEU A 42 5.42 -5.62 -5.56
N LEU A 43 6.42 -4.97 -4.95
CA LEU A 43 6.99 -5.42 -3.67
C LEU A 43 5.96 -5.36 -2.54
N PHE A 44 5.15 -4.30 -2.49
CA PHE A 44 4.04 -4.20 -1.53
C PHE A 44 3.03 -5.34 -1.74
N ALA A 45 2.62 -5.59 -3.00
CA ALA A 45 1.67 -6.65 -3.32
C ALA A 45 2.18 -8.06 -3.01
N LEU A 46 3.46 -8.34 -3.31
CA LEU A 46 4.09 -9.60 -2.95
C LEU A 46 4.22 -9.74 -1.43
N GLY A 47 4.72 -8.72 -0.74
CA GLY A 47 4.84 -8.73 0.73
C GLY A 47 3.51 -9.00 1.40
N HIS A 48 2.47 -8.25 1.02
CA HIS A 48 1.14 -8.40 1.57
C HIS A 48 0.53 -9.76 1.24
N GLY A 49 0.50 -10.16 -0.05
CA GLY A 49 -0.13 -11.42 -0.47
C GLY A 49 0.59 -12.67 0.06
N ILE A 50 1.93 -12.68 0.08
CA ILE A 50 2.70 -13.79 0.66
C ILE A 50 2.47 -13.86 2.17
N THR A 51 2.45 -12.73 2.87
CA THR A 51 2.19 -12.73 4.30
C THR A 51 0.78 -13.20 4.63
N LEU A 52 -0.25 -12.75 3.91
CA LEU A 52 -1.61 -13.29 4.06
C LEU A 52 -1.61 -14.81 3.97
N PHE A 53 -0.93 -15.36 2.96
CA PHE A 53 -0.85 -16.81 2.74
C PHE A 53 -0.12 -17.54 3.88
N LEU A 54 1.06 -17.06 4.27
CA LEU A 54 1.87 -17.69 5.32
C LEU A 54 1.23 -17.57 6.71
N PHE A 55 0.71 -16.39 7.06
CA PHE A 55 0.09 -16.17 8.35
C PHE A 55 -1.27 -16.87 8.46
N ALA A 56 -2.02 -17.03 7.36
CA ALA A 56 -3.20 -17.90 7.38
C ALA A 56 -2.86 -19.33 7.84
N LYS A 57 -1.77 -19.89 7.30
CA LYS A 57 -1.27 -21.22 7.73
C LYS A 57 -0.85 -21.22 9.19
N LEU A 58 -0.09 -20.19 9.60
CA LEU A 58 0.41 -20.07 10.96
C LEU A 58 -0.73 -20.00 11.98
N LEU A 59 -1.73 -19.13 11.74
CA LEU A 59 -2.87 -18.92 12.61
C LEU A 59 -3.79 -20.14 12.72
N GLN A 60 -3.90 -20.96 11.66
CA GLN A 60 -4.63 -22.22 11.71
C GLN A 60 -3.88 -23.29 12.53
N SER A 61 -2.54 -23.27 12.51
CA SER A 61 -1.71 -24.28 13.18
C SER A 61 -1.39 -24.00 14.65
N ILE A 62 -1.37 -22.72 15.07
CA ILE A 62 -0.97 -22.32 16.42
C ILE A 62 -2.14 -21.58 17.11
N PRO A 63 -2.88 -22.26 18.01
CA PRO A 63 -3.91 -21.62 18.81
C PRO A 63 -3.32 -20.47 19.65
N GLY A 64 -4.02 -19.33 19.71
CA GLY A 64 -3.66 -18.18 20.54
C GLY A 64 -2.75 -17.14 19.88
N ILE A 65 -2.14 -17.42 18.73
CA ILE A 65 -1.29 -16.42 18.03
C ILE A 65 -2.10 -15.23 17.47
N GLN A 66 -3.40 -15.41 17.30
CA GLN A 66 -4.36 -14.38 16.87
C GLN A 66 -4.37 -13.17 17.81
N ALA A 67 -4.03 -13.35 19.09
CA ALA A 67 -3.94 -12.24 20.05
C ALA A 67 -2.83 -11.22 19.69
N TYR A 68 -1.90 -11.58 18.81
CA TYR A 68 -0.78 -10.72 18.41
C TYR A 68 -0.97 -10.06 17.04
N THR A 69 -2.00 -10.42 16.26
CA THR A 69 -2.21 -9.81 14.94
C THR A 69 -2.58 -8.34 15.03
N ASP A 70 -3.18 -7.92 16.14
CA ASP A 70 -3.62 -6.55 16.40
C ASP A 70 -2.43 -5.57 16.45
N TYR A 71 -1.25 -6.04 16.86
CA TYR A 71 -0.02 -5.23 16.79
C TYR A 71 0.37 -4.88 15.36
N GLY A 72 0.06 -5.76 14.38
CA GLY A 72 0.29 -5.50 12.97
C GLY A 72 -0.53 -4.31 12.46
N ASP A 73 -1.81 -4.24 12.87
CA ASP A 73 -2.71 -3.13 12.54
C ASP A 73 -2.21 -1.82 13.17
N VAL A 74 -1.88 -1.83 14.47
CA VAL A 74 -1.40 -0.64 15.19
C VAL A 74 -0.10 -0.08 14.62
N ILE A 75 0.87 -0.95 14.33
CA ILE A 75 2.15 -0.53 13.74
C ILE A 75 1.93 0.04 12.34
N SER A 76 1.11 -0.63 11.52
CA SER A 76 0.82 -0.18 10.15
C SER A 76 0.10 1.17 10.16
N ALA A 77 -0.92 1.33 11.01
CA ALA A 77 -1.65 2.58 11.19
C ALA A 77 -0.74 3.72 11.64
N SER A 78 0.18 3.45 12.58
CA SER A 78 1.19 4.41 13.02
C SER A 78 2.11 4.85 11.88
N VAL A 79 2.56 3.91 11.04
CA VAL A 79 3.40 4.23 9.88
C VAL A 79 2.65 5.07 8.86
N ILE A 80 1.40 4.74 8.54
CA ILE A 80 0.55 5.51 7.62
C ILE A 80 0.33 6.92 8.16
N LEU A 81 0.02 7.07 9.45
CA LEU A 81 -0.19 8.36 10.10
C LEU A 81 1.08 9.22 10.05
N LEU A 82 2.24 8.65 10.43
CA LEU A 82 3.53 9.34 10.36
C LEU A 82 3.90 9.76 8.93
N MET A 83 3.63 8.90 7.95
CA MET A 83 3.86 9.20 6.54
C MET A 83 2.94 10.33 6.05
N GLY A 84 1.67 10.33 6.48
CA GLY A 84 0.73 11.39 6.19
C GLY A 84 1.18 12.75 6.74
N MET A 85 1.63 12.78 8.00
CA MET A 85 2.23 13.98 8.60
C MET A 85 3.48 14.44 7.84
N TYR A 86 4.32 13.51 7.41
CA TYR A 86 5.51 13.82 6.61
C TYR A 86 5.14 14.45 5.26
N LEU A 87 4.20 13.88 4.52
CA LEU A 87 3.76 14.43 3.24
C LEU A 87 3.10 15.80 3.39
N LEU A 88 2.30 15.98 4.44
CA LEU A 88 1.69 17.27 4.75
C LEU A 88 2.75 18.33 5.11
N TYR A 89 3.75 17.98 5.93
CA TYR A 89 4.89 18.84 6.21
C TYR A 89 5.64 19.22 4.92
N MET A 90 5.85 18.28 4.01
CA MET A 90 6.49 18.55 2.71
C MET A 90 5.64 19.46 1.83
N ALA A 91 4.32 19.31 1.83
CA ALA A 91 3.40 20.16 1.07
C ALA A 91 3.35 21.61 1.60
N LEU A 92 3.41 21.78 2.92
CA LEU A 92 3.33 23.08 3.60
C LEU A 92 4.69 23.79 3.67
N SER A 93 5.80 23.07 3.51
CA SER A 93 7.14 23.65 3.51
C SER A 93 7.65 23.92 2.08
N ASP A 94 8.54 24.90 1.94
CA ASP A 94 9.20 25.19 0.65
C ASP A 94 10.35 24.21 0.33
N ARG A 95 10.25 22.95 0.81
CA ARG A 95 11.28 21.92 0.67
C ARG A 95 11.19 21.13 -0.65
N ILE A 96 10.08 21.25 -1.37
CA ILE A 96 9.85 20.61 -2.66
C ILE A 96 10.50 21.45 -3.77
N LEU A 97 11.55 20.91 -4.38
CA LEU A 97 12.21 21.48 -5.54
C LEU A 97 11.77 20.71 -6.78
N LEU A 98 11.31 21.44 -7.80
CA LEU A 98 10.85 20.86 -9.06
C LEU A 98 11.81 21.28 -10.17
N ASN A 99 12.66 20.36 -10.61
CA ASN A 99 13.61 20.59 -11.69
C ASN A 99 13.08 19.94 -12.96
N LYS A 100 12.85 20.74 -14.00
CA LYS A 100 12.46 20.25 -15.32
C LYS A 100 13.68 20.23 -16.24
N HIS A 101 13.92 19.13 -16.91
CA HIS A 101 14.93 19.06 -17.97
C HIS A 101 14.46 18.15 -19.10
N THR A 102 14.92 18.43 -20.31
CA THR A 102 14.63 17.65 -21.52
C THR A 102 15.80 16.73 -21.85
N HIS A 103 15.56 15.42 -21.92
CA HIS A 103 16.49 14.44 -22.52
C HIS A 103 15.79 13.76 -23.69
N ASP A 104 16.45 13.62 -24.84
CA ASP A 104 15.90 12.98 -26.05
C ASP A 104 14.50 13.51 -26.48
N GLY A 105 14.29 14.82 -26.35
CA GLY A 105 13.01 15.44 -26.71
C GLY A 105 11.84 15.10 -25.77
N GLN A 106 12.08 14.39 -24.67
CA GLN A 106 11.11 14.11 -23.63
C GLN A 106 11.37 15.00 -22.41
N GLU A 107 10.33 15.68 -21.93
CA GLU A 107 10.39 16.51 -20.72
C GLU A 107 10.34 15.60 -19.48
N HIS A 108 11.42 15.62 -18.70
CA HIS A 108 11.52 14.91 -17.43
C HIS A 108 11.41 15.91 -16.28
N ILE A 109 10.52 15.59 -15.35
CA ILE A 109 10.34 16.35 -14.12
C ILE A 109 10.96 15.54 -12.98
N HIS A 110 11.96 16.11 -12.34
CA HIS A 110 12.57 15.56 -11.14
C HIS A 110 12.10 16.35 -9.94
N ILE A 111 11.38 15.68 -9.04
CA ILE A 111 11.04 16.21 -7.72
C ILE A 111 12.20 15.83 -6.79
N SER A 112 12.90 16.83 -6.27
CA SER A 112 13.93 16.65 -5.26
C SER A 112 13.53 17.35 -3.97
N PHE A 113 13.93 16.75 -2.86
CA PHE A 113 13.68 17.30 -1.53
C PHE A 113 15.00 17.85 -0.99
N SER A 114 14.97 19.07 -0.44
CA SER A 114 16.14 19.93 -0.15
C SER A 114 17.23 19.33 0.78
N ARG A 115 17.12 18.09 1.27
CA ARG A 115 18.19 17.35 1.96
C ARG A 115 18.26 15.91 1.45
N THR A 116 19.30 15.59 0.69
CA THR A 116 19.53 14.25 0.15
C THR A 116 20.29 13.38 1.16
N HIS A 117 19.60 12.50 1.87
CA HIS A 117 20.20 11.26 2.37
C HIS A 117 19.91 10.16 1.34
N GLN A 118 20.90 9.78 0.54
CA GLN A 118 20.76 8.73 -0.46
C GLN A 118 21.07 7.38 0.16
N HIS A 119 20.06 6.50 0.23
CA HIS A 119 20.28 5.09 0.55
C HIS A 119 19.75 4.23 -0.61
N ARG A 120 20.65 3.95 -1.55
CA ARG A 120 20.37 3.30 -2.85
C ARG A 120 19.72 1.91 -2.74
N TRP A 121 19.82 1.24 -1.59
CA TRP A 121 19.19 -0.06 -1.31
C TRP A 121 18.05 -0.01 -0.28
N THR A 122 17.87 1.08 0.49
CA THR A 122 16.79 1.17 1.48
C THR A 122 15.55 1.92 0.97
N ASP A 123 15.56 2.49 -0.23
CA ASP A 123 14.39 3.23 -0.76
C ASP A 123 13.17 2.32 -1.04
N MET A 124 13.37 1.01 -1.11
CA MET A 124 12.38 0.01 -1.55
C MET A 124 11.96 -0.98 -0.46
N MET A 125 12.85 -1.24 0.53
CA MET A 125 12.51 -2.06 1.69
C MET A 125 11.31 -1.55 2.50
N PRO A 126 11.08 -0.23 2.68
CA PRO A 126 9.93 0.27 3.42
C PRO A 126 8.59 -0.19 2.85
N ALA A 127 8.46 -0.27 1.52
CA ALA A 127 7.23 -0.71 0.87
C ALA A 127 6.98 -2.21 1.03
N LEU A 128 8.03 -3.04 0.90
CA LEU A 128 7.92 -4.47 1.16
C LEU A 128 7.60 -4.74 2.64
N SER A 129 8.33 -4.10 3.55
CA SER A 129 8.14 -4.24 5.00
C SER A 129 6.74 -3.80 5.43
N LEU A 130 6.23 -2.70 4.87
CA LEU A 130 4.87 -2.26 5.15
C LEU A 130 3.84 -3.22 4.55
N GLY A 131 4.05 -3.72 3.34
CA GLY A 131 3.20 -4.76 2.74
C GLY A 131 3.13 -6.00 3.63
N VAL A 132 4.27 -6.45 4.17
CA VAL A 132 4.32 -7.54 5.16
C VAL A 132 3.55 -7.17 6.43
N LEU A 133 3.82 -6.03 7.06
CA LEU A 133 3.16 -5.61 8.30
C LEU A 133 1.63 -5.53 8.15
N MET A 134 1.16 -4.90 7.07
CA MET A 134 -0.27 -4.82 6.75
C MET A 134 -0.85 -6.19 6.40
N GLY A 135 -0.05 -7.07 5.79
CA GLY A 135 -0.43 -8.46 5.59
C GLY A 135 -0.66 -9.19 6.91
N ILE A 136 0.17 -8.96 7.94
CA ILE A 136 -0.01 -9.59 9.27
C ILE A 136 -1.34 -9.14 9.89
N GLY A 137 -1.62 -7.83 9.88
CA GLY A 137 -2.88 -7.27 10.38
C GLY A 137 -4.12 -7.75 9.59
N GLY A 138 -4.01 -7.77 8.27
CA GLY A 138 -5.09 -8.14 7.35
C GLY A 138 -5.50 -9.63 7.39
N VAL A 139 -4.65 -10.53 7.89
CA VAL A 139 -4.96 -11.98 7.94
C VAL A 139 -6.24 -12.25 8.72
N ARG A 140 -6.50 -11.53 9.82
CA ARG A 140 -7.69 -11.71 10.64
C ARG A 140 -8.97 -11.42 9.85
N GLY A 141 -9.03 -10.26 9.18
CA GLY A 141 -10.17 -9.86 8.36
C GLY A 141 -10.41 -10.82 7.19
N MET A 142 -9.32 -11.28 6.55
CA MET A 142 -9.39 -12.30 5.51
C MET A 142 -9.97 -13.62 6.04
N LEU A 143 -9.44 -14.18 7.13
CA LEU A 143 -9.89 -15.46 7.68
C LEU A 143 -11.35 -15.43 8.13
N VAL A 144 -11.81 -14.33 8.74
CA VAL A 144 -13.22 -14.14 9.09
C VAL A 144 -14.09 -14.16 7.83
N THR A 145 -13.71 -13.41 6.79
CA THR A 145 -14.45 -13.34 5.53
C THR A 145 -14.51 -14.71 4.84
N LEU A 146 -13.39 -15.43 4.77
CA LEU A 146 -13.33 -16.76 4.17
C LEU A 146 -14.14 -17.79 4.96
N GLY A 147 -14.10 -17.73 6.30
CA GLY A 147 -14.87 -18.62 7.17
C GLY A 147 -16.38 -18.45 7.03
N LEU A 148 -16.85 -17.20 6.86
CA LEU A 148 -18.27 -16.89 6.64
C LEU A 148 -18.76 -17.37 5.26
N VAL A 149 -17.93 -17.28 4.23
CA VAL A 149 -18.31 -17.64 2.84
C VAL A 149 -18.23 -19.15 2.59
N SER A 150 -17.27 -19.84 3.21
CA SER A 150 -16.99 -21.24 2.89
C SER A 150 -17.90 -22.23 3.61
N HIS A 151 -18.43 -21.90 4.81
CA HIS A 151 -19.10 -22.83 5.75
C HIS A 151 -18.29 -24.12 6.10
N GLN A 152 -17.17 -24.36 5.43
CA GLN A 152 -16.19 -25.44 5.55
C GLN A 152 -14.81 -24.85 5.84
N GLU A 153 -13.84 -25.72 6.12
CA GLU A 153 -12.45 -25.32 6.36
C GLU A 153 -11.87 -24.45 5.23
N VAL A 154 -11.15 -23.40 5.63
CA VAL A 154 -10.48 -22.48 4.69
C VAL A 154 -9.30 -23.19 4.04
N THR A 155 -9.43 -23.50 2.75
CA THR A 155 -8.39 -24.22 2.00
C THR A 155 -7.31 -23.28 1.44
N PHE A 156 -6.13 -23.81 1.13
CA PHE A 156 -5.02 -23.04 0.55
C PHE A 156 -5.36 -22.39 -0.80
N GLY A 157 -6.17 -23.07 -1.63
CA GLY A 157 -6.61 -22.51 -2.91
C GLY A 157 -7.47 -21.25 -2.74
N MET A 158 -8.27 -21.19 -1.68
CA MET A 158 -9.08 -20.01 -1.35
C MET A 158 -8.21 -18.83 -0.95
N VAL A 159 -7.23 -19.05 -0.08
CA VAL A 159 -6.29 -18.00 0.35
C VAL A 159 -5.45 -17.49 -0.83
N ALA A 160 -4.99 -18.39 -1.71
CA ALA A 160 -4.27 -18.02 -2.92
C ALA A 160 -5.12 -17.16 -3.86
N LEU A 161 -6.38 -17.51 -4.11
CA LEU A 161 -7.29 -16.72 -4.94
C LEU A 161 -7.61 -15.35 -4.33
N PHE A 162 -7.81 -15.28 -3.02
CA PHE A 162 -7.97 -14.02 -2.31
C PHE A 162 -6.73 -13.12 -2.52
N ALA A 163 -5.52 -13.67 -2.29
CA ALA A 163 -4.27 -12.94 -2.48
C ALA A 163 -4.08 -12.49 -3.94
N LEU A 164 -4.49 -13.29 -4.93
CA LEU A 164 -4.47 -12.89 -6.35
C LEU A 164 -5.39 -11.70 -6.64
N GLY A 165 -6.60 -11.69 -6.05
CA GLY A 165 -7.51 -10.55 -6.13
C GLY A 165 -6.90 -9.27 -5.55
N VAL A 166 -6.22 -9.39 -4.40
CA VAL A 166 -5.50 -8.29 -3.77
C VAL A 166 -4.36 -7.77 -4.66
N MET A 167 -3.51 -8.66 -5.17
CA MET A 167 -2.38 -8.29 -6.03
C MET A 167 -2.83 -7.56 -7.30
N LEU A 168 -3.96 -7.99 -7.91
CA LEU A 168 -4.53 -7.34 -9.09
C LEU A 168 -4.85 -5.87 -8.82
N VAL A 169 -5.50 -5.56 -7.71
CA VAL A 169 -5.87 -4.19 -7.32
C VAL A 169 -4.63 -3.35 -7.10
N PHE A 170 -3.65 -3.83 -6.34
CA PHE A 170 -2.44 -3.05 -6.03
C PHE A 170 -1.61 -2.74 -7.27
N ILE A 171 -1.46 -3.71 -8.19
CA ILE A 171 -0.74 -3.48 -9.46
C ILE A 171 -1.50 -2.48 -10.33
N SER A 172 -2.83 -2.62 -10.44
CA SER A 172 -3.67 -1.71 -11.22
C SER A 172 -3.65 -0.30 -10.64
N PHE A 173 -3.72 -0.17 -9.32
CA PHE A 173 -3.64 1.11 -8.61
C PHE A 173 -2.25 1.75 -8.76
N GLY A 174 -1.17 0.96 -8.78
CA GLY A 174 0.16 1.43 -9.18
C GLY A 174 0.16 2.11 -10.54
N GLY A 175 -0.59 1.56 -11.51
CA GLY A 175 -0.86 2.18 -12.81
C GLY A 175 -1.57 3.53 -12.71
N VAL A 176 -2.54 3.67 -11.81
CA VAL A 176 -3.22 4.96 -11.54
C VAL A 176 -2.26 5.99 -10.96
N ILE A 177 -1.39 5.60 -10.01
CA ILE A 177 -0.39 6.51 -9.45
C ILE A 177 0.64 6.94 -10.50
N LEU A 178 1.02 6.06 -11.42
CA LEU A 178 1.88 6.41 -12.55
C LEU A 178 1.25 7.45 -13.45
N TRP A 179 -0.04 7.28 -13.77
CA TRP A 179 -0.80 8.24 -14.54
C TRP A 179 -0.84 9.60 -13.81
N LEU A 180 -1.10 9.60 -12.50
CA LEU A 180 -1.09 10.81 -11.69
C LEU A 180 0.30 11.48 -11.67
N ASN A 181 1.37 10.71 -11.49
CA ASN A 181 2.75 11.21 -11.52
C ASN A 181 3.10 11.87 -12.86
N ARG A 182 2.59 11.35 -13.98
CA ARG A 182 2.90 11.87 -15.32
C ARG A 182 2.09 13.12 -15.69
N TYR A 183 0.81 13.17 -15.31
CA TYR A 183 -0.10 14.20 -15.81
C TYR A 183 -0.46 15.29 -14.80
N TRP A 184 -0.39 15.02 -13.49
CA TRP A 184 -0.79 15.99 -12.47
C TRP A 184 0.40 16.67 -11.80
N LEU A 185 1.56 16.02 -11.68
CA LEU A 185 2.76 16.57 -11.00
C LEU A 185 3.60 17.49 -11.90
N ASN A 186 2.95 18.33 -12.71
CA ASN A 186 3.60 19.19 -13.71
C ASN A 186 3.95 20.59 -13.21
N SER A 187 3.49 20.98 -12.03
CA SER A 187 3.74 22.28 -11.42
C SER A 187 3.95 22.16 -9.92
N LEU A 188 4.71 23.08 -9.32
CA LEU A 188 4.95 23.10 -7.88
C LEU A 188 3.64 23.19 -7.08
N ALA A 189 2.68 23.99 -7.56
CA ALA A 189 1.36 24.11 -6.93
C ALA A 189 0.61 22.78 -6.94
N ASN A 190 0.60 22.05 -8.07
CA ASN A 190 -0.07 20.75 -8.14
C ASN A 190 0.64 19.70 -7.29
N VAL A 191 1.98 19.69 -7.26
CA VAL A 191 2.73 18.79 -6.38
C VAL A 191 2.36 19.03 -4.92
N ARG A 192 2.35 20.29 -4.46
CA ARG A 192 1.94 20.62 -3.08
C ARG A 192 0.50 20.21 -2.79
N ARG A 193 -0.44 20.44 -3.73
CA ARG A 193 -1.84 20.02 -3.56
C ARG A 193 -1.98 18.51 -3.43
N VAL A 194 -1.31 17.74 -4.30
CA VAL A 194 -1.37 16.27 -4.26
C VAL A 194 -0.73 15.74 -2.99
N PHE A 195 0.46 16.23 -2.62
CA PHE A 195 1.13 15.83 -1.38
C PHE A 195 0.30 16.18 -0.14
N GLY A 196 -0.34 17.36 -0.13
CA GLY A 196 -1.23 17.77 0.96
C GLY A 196 -2.49 16.91 1.04
N ALA A 197 -3.13 16.61 -0.10
CA ALA A 197 -4.31 15.77 -0.14
C ALA A 197 -4.01 14.33 0.31
N LEU A 198 -2.92 13.74 -0.19
CA LEU A 198 -2.46 12.42 0.25
C LEU A 198 -2.11 12.43 1.73
N GLY A 199 -1.34 13.42 2.19
CA GLY A 199 -0.97 13.56 3.59
C GLY A 199 -2.19 13.63 4.53
N LEU A 200 -3.19 14.44 4.18
CA LEU A 200 -4.44 14.51 4.94
C LEU A 200 -5.23 13.20 4.91
N SER A 201 -5.29 12.52 3.76
CA SER A 201 -5.96 11.22 3.66
C SER A 201 -5.28 10.15 4.51
N SER A 202 -3.94 10.08 4.51
CA SER A 202 -3.19 9.14 5.32
C SER A 202 -3.29 9.44 6.82
N ILE A 203 -3.31 10.71 7.22
CA ILE A 203 -3.59 11.08 8.62
C ILE A 203 -4.99 10.63 9.01
N ALA A 204 -6.01 10.90 8.19
CA ALA A 204 -7.39 10.53 8.49
C ALA A 204 -7.56 9.00 8.61
N VAL A 205 -6.98 8.25 7.67
CA VAL A 205 -7.04 6.78 7.66
C VAL A 205 -6.25 6.19 8.82
N GLY A 206 -5.01 6.62 9.03
CA GLY A 206 -4.17 6.14 10.13
C GLY A 206 -4.77 6.48 11.50
N ALA A 207 -5.38 7.66 11.66
CA ALA A 207 -6.12 8.00 12.86
C ALA A 207 -7.35 7.09 13.04
N GLN A 208 -8.14 6.92 11.98
CA GLN A 208 -9.31 6.03 12.04
C GLN A 208 -8.92 4.62 12.49
N MET A 209 -7.82 4.05 11.98
CA MET A 209 -7.35 2.72 12.38
C MET A 209 -6.81 2.62 13.81
N LEU A 210 -6.36 3.71 14.42
CA LEU A 210 -5.84 3.70 15.80
C LEU A 210 -6.94 3.87 16.85
N TRP A 211 -8.04 4.53 16.49
CA TRP A 211 -9.12 4.90 17.40
C TRP A 211 -10.44 4.15 17.15
N PHE A 212 -10.49 3.23 16.18
CA PHE A 212 -11.58 2.28 15.91
C PHE A 212 -11.04 0.87 15.72
#